data_AF-A0A1J4UJG4-F1
#
_entry.id   AF-A0A1J4UJG4-F1
#
_cell.length_a   1.000
_cell.length_b   1.000
_cell.length_c   1.000
_cell.angle_alpha   90.00
_cell.angle_beta   90.00
_cell.angle_gamma   90.00
#
_symmetry.space_group_name_H-M   'P 1'
#
loop_
_entity.id
_entity.type
_entity.pdbx_description
1 polymer ?
#
loop_
_entity_poly.entity_id
_entity_poly.type
_entity_poly.pdbx_seq_one_letter_code
_entity_poly.pdbx_strand_id
1 'polypeptide(L)'
;MTEPKIRYSAHLRAQSGTEFLMLAAVSLATLLAVYIVAFSQINSVGTIMKSSILRQSLDELAQAAGEVHSQGIGARKLVEFQLPAGLNYSSVGRNPSTGAMIKTIYVNYLDGISLTHAYASTGCNVDGLLPMSMGAHRVWVTAIPGGAYIGNLSYDVDSPSVSFILSPVQSKSSILKVTSLVNVATTYSITETISGEDNELDVTPSSFSLDAQQSINLTILAEAGDEEDSVGIYFGNITIKESSSGINMSVPVTIEVG
;
A
#
# COMPACT_ATOMS: atom_id res chain seq x y z
N MET A 1 7.05 -6.12 -103.63
CA MET A 1 7.67 -6.74 -102.45
C MET A 1 7.56 -5.74 -101.31
N THR A 2 6.57 -5.91 -100.45
CA THR A 2 6.28 -5.03 -99.33
C THR A 2 6.29 -5.89 -98.07
N GLU A 3 7.29 -5.69 -97.23
CA GLU A 3 7.46 -6.45 -95.99
C GLU A 3 6.32 -6.15 -94.99
N PRO A 4 5.77 -7.18 -94.32
CA PRO A 4 4.78 -6.97 -93.28
C PRO A 4 5.46 -6.45 -92.00
N LYS A 5 5.11 -5.22 -91.63
CA LYS A 5 5.59 -4.56 -90.40
C LYS A 5 4.80 -5.09 -89.20
N ILE A 6 5.34 -6.10 -88.51
CA ILE A 6 4.73 -6.69 -87.32
C ILE A 6 4.69 -5.65 -86.18
N ARG A 7 3.52 -5.05 -85.94
CA ARG A 7 3.24 -4.18 -84.79
C ARG A 7 2.51 -4.99 -83.70
N TYR A 8 3.26 -5.75 -82.90
CA TYR A 8 2.70 -6.55 -81.79
C TYR A 8 3.52 -6.45 -80.48
N SER A 9 4.01 -5.27 -80.11
CA SER A 9 4.83 -5.12 -78.88
C SER A 9 4.33 -4.12 -77.84
N ALA A 10 3.35 -3.25 -78.15
CA ALA A 10 2.86 -2.26 -77.19
C ALA A 10 1.79 -2.80 -76.23
N HIS A 11 0.89 -3.65 -76.73
CA HIS A 11 -0.24 -4.18 -75.94
C HIS A 11 0.21 -5.17 -74.85
N LEU A 12 1.20 -6.00 -75.16
CA LEU A 12 1.79 -6.95 -74.21
C LEU A 12 2.54 -6.26 -73.07
N ARG A 13 3.15 -5.09 -73.34
CA ARG A 13 3.85 -4.29 -72.33
C ARG A 13 2.87 -3.61 -71.36
N ALA A 14 1.73 -3.14 -71.84
CA ALA A 14 0.70 -2.53 -71.00
C ALA A 14 0.03 -3.56 -70.07
N GLN A 15 -0.29 -4.75 -70.58
CA GLN A 15 -0.91 -5.82 -69.79
C GLN A 15 0.02 -6.31 -68.66
N SER A 16 1.30 -6.56 -68.98
CA SER A 16 2.28 -6.99 -67.96
C SER A 16 2.47 -5.96 -66.85
N GLY A 17 2.43 -4.65 -67.17
CA GLY A 17 2.47 -3.59 -66.17
C GLY A 17 1.24 -3.57 -65.26
N THR A 18 0.04 -3.78 -65.80
CA THR A 18 -1.19 -3.84 -64.99
C THR A 18 -1.24 -5.06 -64.09
N GLU A 19 -0.81 -6.23 -64.58
CA GLU A 19 -0.73 -7.46 -63.78
C GLU A 19 0.26 -7.30 -62.63
N PHE A 20 1.43 -6.69 -62.89
CA PHE A 20 2.41 -6.40 -61.84
C PHE A 20 1.85 -5.45 -60.77
N LEU A 21 1.14 -4.39 -61.17
CA LEU A 21 0.52 -3.46 -60.22
C LEU A 21 -0.57 -4.15 -59.38
N MET A 22 -1.39 -5.01 -59.98
CA MET A 22 -2.39 -5.78 -59.23
C MET A 22 -1.74 -6.73 -58.23
N LEU A 23 -0.69 -7.47 -58.63
CA LEU A 23 0.05 -8.36 -57.74
C LEU A 23 0.72 -7.58 -56.59
N ALA A 24 1.29 -6.41 -56.88
CA ALA A 24 1.88 -5.54 -55.86
C ALA A 24 0.80 -5.02 -54.88
N ALA A 25 -0.36 -4.60 -55.37
CA ALA A 25 -1.46 -4.11 -54.53
C ALA A 25 -2.00 -5.19 -53.60
N VAL A 26 -2.22 -6.42 -54.10
CA VAL A 26 -2.68 -7.55 -53.27
C VAL A 26 -1.61 -7.94 -52.24
N SER A 27 -0.33 -7.94 -52.64
CA SER A 27 0.78 -8.21 -51.72
C SER A 27 0.89 -7.16 -50.61
N LEU A 28 0.67 -5.89 -50.93
CA LEU A 28 0.69 -4.81 -49.94
C LEU A 28 -0.52 -4.88 -49.00
N ALA A 29 -1.71 -5.18 -49.54
CA ALA A 29 -2.93 -5.33 -48.73
C ALA A 29 -2.83 -6.49 -47.73
N THR A 30 -2.27 -7.62 -48.17
CA THR A 30 -2.02 -8.77 -47.28
C THR A 30 -0.97 -8.43 -46.21
N LEU A 31 0.11 -7.73 -46.56
CA LEU A 31 1.11 -7.27 -45.60
C LEU A 31 0.51 -6.31 -44.56
N LEU A 32 -0.36 -5.38 -45.00
CA LEU A 32 -1.05 -4.45 -44.10
C LEU A 32 -1.96 -5.18 -43.10
N ALA A 33 -2.71 -6.21 -43.55
CA ALA A 33 -3.55 -7.02 -42.67
C ALA A 33 -2.72 -7.76 -41.61
N VAL A 34 -1.59 -8.36 -42.00
CA VAL A 34 -0.66 -9.02 -41.07
C VAL A 34 -0.08 -8.02 -40.07
N TYR A 35 0.30 -6.82 -40.53
CA TYR A 35 0.82 -5.76 -39.67
C TYR A 35 -0.19 -5.33 -38.59
N ILE A 36 -1.46 -5.15 -38.95
CA ILE A 36 -2.52 -4.76 -38.00
C ILE A 36 -2.70 -5.83 -36.91
N VAL A 37 -2.75 -7.12 -37.30
CA VAL A 37 -2.90 -8.23 -36.33
C VAL A 37 -1.67 -8.32 -35.42
N ALA A 38 -0.46 -8.23 -35.98
CA ALA A 38 0.77 -8.26 -35.20
C ALA A 38 0.84 -7.11 -34.20
N PHE A 39 0.50 -5.90 -34.63
CA PHE A 39 0.47 -4.72 -33.76
C PHE A 39 -0.55 -4.86 -32.61
N SER A 40 -1.75 -5.40 -32.89
CA SER A 40 -2.74 -5.68 -31.85
C SER A 40 -2.23 -6.70 -30.82
N GLN A 41 -1.55 -7.77 -31.27
CA GLN A 41 -1.02 -8.81 -30.38
C GLN A 41 0.09 -8.27 -29.48
N ILE A 42 0.99 -7.43 -30.02
CA ILE A 42 2.06 -6.80 -29.23
C ILE A 42 1.47 -5.95 -28.09
N ASN A 43 0.42 -5.17 -28.37
CA ASN A 43 -0.23 -4.36 -27.34
C ASN A 43 -0.92 -5.23 -26.27
N SER A 44 -1.61 -6.30 -26.67
CA SER A 44 -2.25 -7.23 -25.72
C SER A 44 -1.23 -7.93 -24.80
N VAL A 45 -0.09 -8.35 -25.34
CA VAL A 45 0.99 -8.94 -24.54
C VAL A 45 1.53 -7.93 -23.54
N GLY A 46 1.71 -6.67 -23.94
CA GLY A 46 2.12 -5.60 -23.04
C GLY A 46 1.18 -5.40 -21.85
N THR A 47 -0.14 -5.38 -22.10
CA THR A 47 -1.16 -5.27 -21.04
C THR A 47 -1.14 -6.46 -20.09
N ILE A 48 -1.02 -7.69 -20.62
CA ILE A 48 -0.95 -8.92 -19.82
C ILE A 48 0.29 -8.89 -18.92
N MET A 49 1.45 -8.53 -19.48
CA MET A 49 2.70 -8.43 -18.70
C MET A 49 2.59 -7.39 -17.58
N LYS A 50 2.07 -6.19 -17.86
CA LYS A 50 1.86 -5.16 -16.82
C LYS A 50 0.94 -5.64 -15.70
N SER A 51 -0.17 -6.30 -16.06
CA SER A 51 -1.12 -6.83 -15.07
C SER A 51 -0.51 -7.96 -14.25
N SER A 52 0.29 -8.83 -14.88
CA SER A 52 1.00 -9.91 -14.19
C SER A 52 2.03 -9.38 -13.19
N ILE A 53 2.84 -8.39 -13.60
CA ILE A 53 3.84 -7.76 -12.72
C ILE A 53 3.18 -7.07 -11.53
N LEU A 54 2.10 -6.31 -11.78
CA LEU A 54 1.37 -5.65 -10.70
C LEU A 54 0.77 -6.68 -9.73
N ARG A 55 0.14 -7.75 -10.22
CA ARG A 55 -0.40 -8.81 -9.36
C ARG A 55 0.68 -9.45 -8.51
N GLN A 56 1.80 -9.83 -9.12
CA GLN A 56 2.94 -10.38 -8.39
C GLN A 56 3.44 -9.39 -7.31
N SER A 57 3.56 -8.11 -7.64
CA SER A 57 3.96 -7.05 -6.70
C SER A 57 2.97 -6.92 -5.52
N LEU A 58 1.67 -7.01 -5.77
CA LEU A 58 0.65 -6.98 -4.72
C LEU A 58 0.65 -8.26 -3.87
N ASP A 59 0.89 -9.42 -4.49
CA ASP A 59 1.00 -10.71 -3.79
C ASP A 59 2.24 -10.73 -2.89
N GLU A 60 3.37 -10.16 -3.32
CA GLU A 60 4.58 -10.00 -2.51
C GLU A 60 4.33 -9.10 -1.29
N LEU A 61 3.58 -8.00 -1.46
CA LEU A 61 3.14 -7.15 -0.34
C LEU A 61 2.21 -7.90 0.61
N ALA A 62 1.26 -8.67 0.07
CA ALA A 62 0.31 -9.46 0.85
C ALA A 62 1.00 -10.56 1.66
N GLN A 63 1.98 -11.23 1.07
CA GLN A 63 2.81 -12.23 1.74
C GLN A 63 3.66 -11.57 2.84
N ALA A 64 4.32 -10.45 2.53
CA ALA A 64 5.10 -9.71 3.52
C ALA A 64 4.26 -9.27 4.72
N ALA A 65 3.01 -8.83 4.49
CA ALA A 65 2.08 -8.49 5.56
C ALA A 65 1.78 -9.69 6.48
N GLY A 66 1.55 -10.87 5.90
CA GLY A 66 1.37 -12.11 6.66
C GLY A 66 2.63 -12.50 7.46
N GLU A 67 3.79 -12.40 6.82
CA GLU A 67 5.09 -12.72 7.44
C GLU A 67 5.39 -11.81 8.62
N VAL A 68 5.34 -10.48 8.47
CA VAL A 68 5.64 -9.57 9.58
C VAL A 68 4.63 -9.73 10.70
N HIS A 69 3.34 -9.93 10.38
CA HIS A 69 2.33 -10.15 11.40
C HIS A 69 2.59 -11.44 12.20
N SER A 70 3.03 -12.52 11.55
CA SER A 70 3.39 -13.77 12.22
C SER A 70 4.65 -13.68 13.09
N GLN A 71 5.53 -12.71 12.81
CA GLN A 71 6.73 -12.45 13.63
C GLN A 71 6.42 -11.65 14.90
N GLY A 72 5.26 -10.99 14.97
CA GLY A 72 4.83 -10.20 16.11
C GLY A 72 4.91 -8.68 15.87
N ILE A 73 4.31 -7.92 16.79
CA ILE A 73 4.21 -6.46 16.72
C ILE A 73 5.61 -5.83 16.68
N GLY A 74 5.80 -4.83 15.80
CA GLY A 74 7.08 -4.16 15.60
C GLY A 74 7.99 -4.82 14.57
N ALA A 75 7.69 -6.04 14.10
CA ALA A 75 8.40 -6.65 12.98
C ALA A 75 8.24 -5.80 11.71
N ARG A 76 9.33 -5.60 10.96
CA ARG A 76 9.37 -4.79 9.74
C ARG A 76 10.01 -5.54 8.60
N LYS A 77 9.43 -5.45 7.40
CA LYS A 77 10.01 -5.95 6.16
C LYS A 77 9.94 -4.88 5.09
N LEU A 78 11.06 -4.60 4.43
CA LEU A 78 11.11 -3.70 3.29
C LEU A 78 10.78 -4.50 2.02
N VAL A 79 9.74 -4.07 1.30
CA VAL A 79 9.29 -4.73 0.07
C VAL A 79 9.47 -3.77 -1.08
N GLU A 80 10.08 -4.26 -2.15
CA GLU A 80 10.12 -3.56 -3.43
C GLU A 80 8.94 -4.02 -4.27
N PHE A 81 8.22 -3.10 -4.90
CA PHE A 81 7.06 -3.43 -5.73
C PHE A 81 6.95 -2.46 -6.90
N GLN A 82 6.34 -2.88 -8.00
CA GLN A 82 6.28 -2.10 -9.22
C GLN A 82 4.85 -1.66 -9.54
N LEU A 83 4.69 -0.35 -9.77
CA LEU A 83 3.44 0.27 -10.13
C LEU A 83 3.41 0.68 -11.61
N PRO A 84 2.37 0.31 -12.37
CA PRO A 84 2.23 0.75 -13.75
C PRO A 84 1.90 2.24 -13.83
N ALA A 85 2.12 2.83 -15.01
CA ALA A 85 1.61 4.15 -15.33
C ALA A 85 0.07 4.17 -15.35
N GLY A 86 -0.51 5.36 -15.14
CA GLY A 86 -1.96 5.55 -15.21
C GLY A 86 -2.72 5.07 -13.98
N LEU A 87 -2.07 4.96 -12.82
CA LEU A 87 -2.75 4.72 -11.54
C LEU A 87 -3.89 5.70 -11.34
N ASN A 88 -5.09 5.17 -11.15
CA ASN A 88 -6.29 5.96 -10.91
C ASN A 88 -6.68 5.89 -9.44
N TYR A 89 -6.56 4.72 -8.82
CA TYR A 89 -6.89 4.51 -7.41
C TYR A 89 -6.04 3.41 -6.78
N SER A 90 -5.66 3.61 -5.53
CA SER A 90 -5.09 2.58 -4.67
C SER A 90 -5.75 2.61 -3.30
N SER A 91 -5.91 1.46 -2.67
CA SER A 91 -6.41 1.32 -1.31
C SER A 91 -5.77 0.12 -0.65
N VAL A 92 -5.33 0.31 0.60
CA VAL A 92 -4.80 -0.75 1.44
C VAL A 92 -5.77 -0.94 2.59
N GLY A 93 -6.49 -2.05 2.58
CA GLY A 93 -7.00 -2.60 3.82
C GLY A 93 -8.07 -1.78 4.54
N ARG A 94 -8.71 -0.79 3.92
CA ARG A 94 -9.87 -0.12 4.53
C ARG A 94 -11.13 -0.31 3.72
N ASN A 95 -12.20 -0.72 4.41
CA ASN A 95 -13.54 -0.66 3.85
C ASN A 95 -13.98 0.81 3.79
N PRO A 96 -14.31 1.36 2.60
CA PRO A 96 -14.68 2.77 2.46
C PRO A 96 -16.00 3.12 3.16
N SER A 97 -16.88 2.16 3.41
CA SER A 97 -18.18 2.38 4.07
C SER A 97 -18.09 2.32 5.59
N THR A 98 -17.25 1.45 6.15
CA THR A 98 -17.18 1.23 7.61
C THR A 98 -15.90 1.75 8.25
N GLY A 99 -14.86 2.05 7.46
CA GLY A 99 -13.52 2.38 7.95
C GLY A 99 -12.78 1.20 8.59
N ALA A 100 -13.40 0.02 8.65
CA ALA A 100 -12.81 -1.17 9.26
C ALA A 100 -11.63 -1.69 8.44
N MET A 101 -10.62 -2.23 9.14
CA MET A 101 -9.50 -2.89 8.48
C MET A 101 -9.98 -4.18 7.79
N ILE A 102 -9.49 -4.43 6.58
CA ILE A 102 -9.79 -5.61 5.76
C ILE A 102 -8.50 -6.23 5.23
N LYS A 103 -8.60 -7.45 4.71
CA LYS A 103 -7.46 -8.25 4.25
C LYS A 103 -7.16 -8.08 2.76
N THR A 104 -7.37 -6.88 2.21
CA THR A 104 -7.30 -6.65 0.76
C THR A 104 -6.43 -5.46 0.42
N ILE A 105 -5.49 -5.65 -0.50
CA ILE A 105 -4.77 -4.58 -1.18
C ILE A 105 -5.38 -4.45 -2.57
N TYR A 106 -5.80 -3.25 -2.95
CA TYR A 106 -6.49 -3.01 -4.22
C TYR A 106 -5.88 -1.84 -4.98
N VAL A 107 -5.68 -2.03 -6.26
CA VAL A 107 -5.13 -1.04 -7.19
C VAL A 107 -5.93 -1.09 -8.49
N ASN A 108 -6.23 0.08 -9.06
CA ASN A 108 -6.65 0.17 -10.44
C ASN A 108 -5.85 1.20 -11.23
N TYR A 109 -5.71 0.95 -12.52
CA TYR A 109 -4.95 1.81 -13.43
C TYR A 109 -5.58 1.80 -14.82
N LEU A 110 -5.37 2.89 -15.55
CA LEU A 110 -5.79 3.07 -16.92
C LEU A 110 -4.67 2.59 -17.86
N ASP A 111 -4.99 1.60 -18.69
CA ASP A 111 -4.14 1.17 -19.82
C ASP A 111 -4.85 1.56 -21.12
N GLY A 112 -4.46 2.71 -21.67
CA GLY A 112 -5.20 3.35 -22.76
C GLY A 112 -6.58 3.79 -22.31
N ILE A 113 -7.63 3.16 -22.86
CA ILE A 113 -9.04 3.42 -22.51
C ILE A 113 -9.61 2.41 -21.53
N SER A 114 -8.87 1.35 -21.18
CA SER A 114 -9.38 0.26 -20.35
C SER A 114 -8.94 0.45 -18.89
N LEU A 115 -9.89 0.41 -17.97
CA LEU A 115 -9.61 0.36 -16.54
C LEU A 115 -9.29 -1.07 -16.13
N THR A 116 -8.08 -1.31 -15.62
CA THR A 116 -7.64 -2.61 -15.14
C THR A 116 -7.63 -2.63 -13.62
N HIS A 117 -8.11 -3.73 -13.04
CA HIS A 117 -8.19 -3.93 -11.60
C HIS A 117 -7.22 -5.05 -11.17
N ALA A 118 -6.47 -4.78 -10.11
CA ALA A 118 -5.62 -5.77 -9.45
C ALA A 118 -5.89 -5.73 -7.95
N TYR A 119 -5.92 -6.89 -7.33
CA TYR A 119 -6.03 -7.01 -5.89
C TYR A 119 -5.23 -8.22 -5.40
N ALA A 120 -4.80 -8.16 -4.15
CA ALA A 120 -4.22 -9.27 -3.42
C ALA A 120 -4.88 -9.41 -2.06
N SER A 121 -5.05 -10.65 -1.60
CA SER A 121 -5.60 -10.97 -0.29
C SER A 121 -4.46 -11.28 0.69
N THR A 122 -4.50 -10.66 1.87
CA THR A 122 -3.49 -10.83 2.91
C THR A 122 -3.94 -11.87 3.96
N GLY A 123 -2.99 -12.45 4.70
CA GLY A 123 -3.30 -13.38 5.80
C GLY A 123 -3.85 -12.68 7.05
N CYS A 124 -3.45 -11.43 7.27
CA CYS A 124 -3.83 -10.56 8.38
C CYS A 124 -4.61 -9.34 7.88
N ASN A 125 -5.24 -8.57 8.78
CA ASN A 125 -5.80 -7.27 8.38
C ASN A 125 -4.67 -6.33 7.98
N VAL A 126 -4.89 -5.50 6.95
CA VAL A 126 -3.91 -4.51 6.54
C VAL A 126 -4.47 -3.10 6.64
N ASP A 127 -3.59 -2.10 6.71
CA ASP A 127 -3.90 -0.68 6.58
C ASP A 127 -2.71 0.01 5.90
N GLY A 128 -2.87 1.23 5.42
CA GLY A 128 -1.78 2.07 4.96
C GLY A 128 -2.01 2.72 3.60
N LEU A 129 -0.91 3.10 2.96
CA LEU A 129 -0.91 3.98 1.79
C LEU A 129 0.13 3.49 0.79
N LEU A 130 -0.31 3.31 -0.46
CA LEU A 130 0.59 3.06 -1.58
C LEU A 130 0.95 4.38 -2.28
N PRO A 131 2.19 4.54 -2.77
CA PRO A 131 2.53 5.63 -3.68
C PRO A 131 1.61 5.63 -4.91
N MET A 132 1.27 6.82 -5.38
CA MET A 132 0.42 7.02 -6.57
C MET A 132 1.24 7.27 -7.85
N SER A 133 2.56 7.37 -7.74
CA SER A 133 3.45 7.55 -8.88
C SER A 133 3.85 6.22 -9.52
N MET A 134 4.10 6.23 -10.82
CA MET A 134 4.55 5.04 -11.55
C MET A 134 6.00 4.68 -11.20
N GLY A 135 6.36 3.41 -11.34
CA GLY A 135 7.74 2.94 -11.20
C GLY A 135 7.93 1.92 -10.07
N ALA A 136 9.19 1.62 -9.79
CA ALA A 136 9.57 0.77 -8.67
C ALA A 136 9.59 1.60 -7.38
N HIS A 137 8.99 1.05 -6.33
CA HIS A 137 8.87 1.68 -5.03
C HIS A 137 9.31 0.71 -3.95
N ARG A 138 9.87 1.25 -2.86
CA ARG A 138 10.20 0.49 -1.66
C ARG A 138 9.32 0.97 -0.54
N VAL A 139 8.52 0.07 0.03
CA VAL A 139 7.62 0.37 1.15
C VAL A 139 7.92 -0.56 2.29
N TRP A 140 7.85 -0.01 3.50
CA TRP A 140 7.89 -0.82 4.70
C TRP A 140 6.53 -1.48 4.92
N VAL A 141 6.57 -2.75 5.28
CA VAL A 141 5.43 -3.47 5.83
C VAL A 141 5.76 -3.69 7.31
N THR A 142 4.96 -3.10 8.19
CA THR A 142 5.20 -3.11 9.63
C THR A 142 4.06 -3.82 10.34
N ALA A 143 4.36 -4.79 11.20
CA ALA A 143 3.36 -5.41 12.05
C ALA A 143 2.85 -4.40 13.09
N ILE A 144 1.53 -4.22 13.12
CA ILE A 144 0.83 -3.34 14.06
C ILE A 144 -0.20 -4.16 14.85
N PRO A 145 -0.73 -3.65 15.99
CA PRO A 145 -1.82 -4.32 16.66
C PRO A 145 -3.00 -4.59 15.71
N GLY A 146 -3.46 -5.84 15.68
CA GLY A 146 -4.57 -6.28 14.83
C GLY A 146 -4.24 -6.54 13.35
N GLY A 147 -3.00 -6.32 12.88
CA GLY A 147 -2.68 -6.48 11.46
C GLY A 147 -1.26 -6.10 11.03
N ALA A 148 -1.15 -5.54 9.82
CA ALA A 148 0.07 -4.96 9.27
C ALA A 148 -0.20 -3.63 8.56
N TYR A 149 0.71 -2.68 8.68
CA TYR A 149 0.69 -1.39 8.01
C TYR A 149 1.62 -1.41 6.79
N ILE A 150 1.12 -1.04 5.62
CA ILE A 150 1.89 -0.94 4.37
C ILE A 150 2.12 0.54 4.04
N GLY A 151 3.38 0.94 4.01
CA GLY A 151 3.81 2.30 3.73
C GLY A 151 4.86 2.78 4.72
N ASN A 152 5.23 4.05 4.61
CA ASN A 152 6.16 4.65 5.56
C ASN A 152 5.37 5.13 6.78
N LEU A 153 5.69 4.59 7.95
CA LEU A 153 5.27 5.18 9.22
C LEU A 153 5.96 6.53 9.39
N SER A 154 5.23 7.50 9.93
CA SER A 154 5.78 8.83 10.20
C SER A 154 6.53 8.91 11.53
N TYR A 155 6.32 7.92 12.41
CA TYR A 155 6.97 7.81 13.70
C TYR A 155 7.14 6.35 14.13
N ASP A 156 8.01 6.15 15.11
CA ASP A 156 8.32 4.89 15.78
C ASP A 156 8.09 5.01 17.28
N VAL A 157 7.76 3.90 17.94
CA VAL A 157 7.67 3.79 19.40
C VAL A 157 8.65 2.73 19.88
N ASP A 158 9.37 3.01 20.96
CA ASP A 158 10.39 2.10 21.48
C ASP A 158 9.82 0.87 22.18
N SER A 159 8.61 0.96 22.71
CA SER A 159 7.90 -0.17 23.32
C SER A 159 6.58 -0.49 22.60
N PRO A 160 6.34 -1.75 22.20
CA PRO A 160 5.10 -2.15 21.55
C PRO A 160 3.91 -2.29 22.52
N SER A 161 4.16 -2.28 23.84
CA SER A 161 3.14 -2.36 24.89
C SER A 161 3.67 -1.76 26.20
N VAL A 162 2.78 -1.38 27.12
CA VAL A 162 3.15 -0.88 28.45
C VAL A 162 2.38 -1.64 29.52
N SER A 163 3.06 -2.09 30.57
CA SER A 163 2.45 -2.85 31.66
C SER A 163 2.77 -2.24 33.02
N PHE A 164 1.76 -2.10 33.87
CA PHE A 164 1.86 -1.65 35.24
C PHE A 164 1.43 -2.75 36.20
N ILE A 165 2.14 -2.86 37.32
CA ILE A 165 1.76 -3.69 38.47
C ILE A 165 1.69 -2.72 39.64
N LEU A 166 0.50 -2.59 40.22
CA LEU A 166 0.12 -1.64 41.26
C LEU A 166 -0.52 -2.38 42.43
N SER A 167 -0.47 -1.78 43.62
CA SER A 167 -1.39 -2.11 44.70
C SER A 167 -2.56 -1.10 44.70
N PRO A 168 -3.68 -1.38 45.37
CA PRO A 168 -4.81 -0.44 45.45
C PRO A 168 -4.35 0.95 45.91
N VAL A 169 -4.94 2.00 45.32
CA VAL A 169 -4.64 3.41 45.61
C VAL A 169 -3.19 3.82 45.30
N GLN A 170 -2.44 3.03 44.53
CA GLN A 170 -1.10 3.39 44.07
C GLN A 170 -1.12 3.93 42.65
N SER A 171 -0.16 4.81 42.36
CA SER A 171 0.19 5.22 41.01
C SER A 171 1.63 4.85 40.66
N LYS A 172 1.87 4.64 39.37
CA LYS A 172 3.20 4.37 38.82
C LYS A 172 3.33 4.99 37.46
N SER A 173 4.53 5.47 37.15
CA SER A 173 4.84 6.02 35.84
C SER A 173 5.79 5.14 35.03
N SER A 174 5.68 5.25 33.72
CA SER A 174 6.59 4.67 32.72
C SER A 174 6.90 5.70 31.64
N ILE A 175 7.97 5.46 30.87
CA ILE A 175 8.35 6.31 29.75
C ILE A 175 8.12 5.54 28.45
N LEU A 176 7.46 6.18 27.50
CA LEU A 176 7.32 5.72 26.12
C LEU A 176 8.03 6.71 25.21
N LYS A 177 9.05 6.28 24.46
CA LYS A 177 9.78 7.14 23.55
C LYS A 177 9.16 7.08 22.16
N VAL A 178 8.72 8.24 21.66
CA VAL A 178 8.26 8.41 20.29
C VAL A 178 9.37 9.05 19.46
N THR A 179 9.68 8.50 18.30
CA THR A 179 10.70 9.02 17.38
C THR A 179 10.09 9.33 16.02
N SER A 180 10.23 10.55 15.54
CA SER A 180 9.82 10.94 14.19
C SER A 180 10.70 10.24 13.15
N LEU A 181 10.08 9.64 12.14
CA LEU A 181 10.75 9.02 10.99
C LEU A 181 10.69 9.92 9.75
N VAL A 182 10.03 11.07 9.83
CA VAL A 182 9.87 12.03 8.73
C VAL A 182 10.92 13.13 8.78
N ASN A 183 11.14 13.77 7.64
CA ASN A 183 12.07 14.89 7.47
C ASN A 183 11.37 16.27 7.57
N VAL A 184 10.15 16.32 8.13
CA VAL A 184 9.34 17.54 8.26
C VAL A 184 8.71 17.55 9.66
N ALA A 185 8.61 18.74 10.25
CA ALA A 185 7.95 18.90 11.55
C ALA A 185 6.49 18.43 11.47
N THR A 186 6.08 17.59 12.43
CA THR A 186 4.77 16.94 12.43
C THR A 186 4.16 16.97 13.83
N THR A 187 2.86 17.25 13.91
CA THR A 187 2.11 17.34 15.16
C THR A 187 1.31 16.07 15.42
N TYR A 188 1.38 15.61 16.66
CA TYR A 188 0.73 14.41 17.15
C TYR A 188 -0.21 14.75 18.29
N SER A 189 -1.34 14.06 18.36
CA SER A 189 -2.24 14.06 19.52
C SER A 189 -2.34 12.65 20.10
N ILE A 190 -2.53 12.57 21.41
CA ILE A 190 -2.69 11.33 22.16
C ILE A 190 -4.14 11.20 22.61
N THR A 191 -4.64 9.98 22.65
CA THR A 191 -5.90 9.64 23.28
C THR A 191 -5.74 8.33 24.03
N GLU A 192 -6.08 8.33 25.31
CA GLU A 192 -6.03 7.19 26.20
C GLU A 192 -7.40 6.51 26.31
N THR A 193 -7.37 5.21 26.53
CA THR A 193 -8.54 4.41 26.92
C THR A 193 -8.08 3.37 27.93
N ILE A 194 -8.87 3.11 28.97
CA ILE A 194 -8.64 2.06 29.96
C ILE A 194 -9.99 1.47 30.37
N SER A 195 -10.04 0.17 30.64
CA SER A 195 -11.24 -0.51 31.16
C SER A 195 -11.36 -0.33 32.67
N GLY A 196 -12.60 -0.25 33.18
CA GLY A 196 -12.89 -0.06 34.61
C GLY A 196 -13.07 1.42 34.94
N GLU A 197 -14.11 1.75 35.72
CA GLU A 197 -14.48 3.17 35.97
C GLU A 197 -13.50 3.89 36.88
N ASP A 198 -12.79 3.15 37.74
CA ASP A 198 -11.95 3.74 38.79
C ASP A 198 -10.45 3.80 38.45
N ASN A 199 -10.01 3.20 37.34
CA ASN A 199 -8.59 3.26 36.96
C ASN A 199 -8.35 4.42 36.02
N GLU A 200 -7.27 5.17 36.26
CA GLU A 200 -6.88 6.30 35.43
C GLU A 200 -5.59 5.99 34.64
N LEU A 201 -5.55 6.49 33.41
CA LEU A 201 -4.39 6.43 32.54
C LEU A 201 -4.20 7.82 31.92
N ASP A 202 -3.12 8.49 32.27
CA ASP A 202 -2.76 9.80 31.73
C ASP A 202 -1.43 9.72 30.97
N VAL A 203 -1.31 10.50 29.88
CA VAL A 203 -0.07 10.61 29.10
C VAL A 203 0.30 12.08 28.93
N THR A 204 1.45 12.44 29.47
CA THR A 204 1.98 13.80 29.38
C THR A 204 3.23 13.86 28.48
N PRO A 205 3.28 14.74 27.46
CA PRO A 205 2.20 15.63 27.03
C PRO A 205 1.15 14.92 26.14
N SER A 206 -0.12 15.33 26.24
CA SER A 206 -1.24 14.79 25.43
C SER A 206 -1.24 15.25 23.97
N SER A 207 -0.41 16.24 23.62
CA SER A 207 -0.09 16.61 22.25
C SER A 207 1.33 17.16 22.17
N PHE A 208 1.99 16.93 21.04
CA PHE A 208 3.38 17.37 20.85
C PHE A 208 3.69 17.53 19.36
N SER A 209 4.78 18.25 19.07
CA SER A 209 5.36 18.34 17.74
C SER A 209 6.77 17.79 17.77
N LEU A 210 7.13 17.00 16.76
CA LEU A 210 8.51 16.54 16.55
C LEU A 210 9.04 17.15 15.27
N ASP A 211 10.23 17.75 15.34
CA ASP A 211 11.00 18.09 14.14
C ASP A 211 11.52 16.82 13.45
N ALA A 212 12.18 17.01 12.31
CA ALA A 212 12.79 15.93 11.55
C ALA A 212 13.70 15.06 12.42
N GLN A 213 13.42 13.75 12.46
CA GLN A 213 14.23 12.73 13.15
C GLN A 213 14.44 12.96 14.65
N GLN A 214 13.60 13.78 15.30
CA GLN A 214 13.66 13.99 16.75
C GLN A 214 12.83 12.94 17.50
N SER A 215 13.15 12.79 18.78
CA SER A 215 12.38 11.96 19.71
C SER A 215 11.85 12.78 20.88
N ILE A 216 10.74 12.34 21.45
CA ILE A 216 10.19 12.82 22.73
C ILE A 216 9.93 11.63 23.64
N ASN A 217 10.12 11.84 24.94
CA ASN A 217 9.70 10.90 25.97
C ASN A 217 8.33 11.32 26.48
N LEU A 218 7.35 10.43 26.34
CA LEU A 218 6.03 10.56 26.92
C LEU A 218 6.03 9.91 28.31
N THR A 219 5.56 10.63 29.32
CA THR A 219 5.37 10.08 30.65
C THR A 219 3.95 9.51 30.72
N ILE A 220 3.84 8.21 30.95
CA ILE A 220 2.58 7.51 31.14
C ILE A 220 2.39 7.32 32.63
N LEU A 221 1.30 7.82 33.19
CA LEU A 221 0.90 7.63 34.58
C LEU A 221 -0.30 6.70 34.62
N ALA A 222 -0.17 5.61 35.36
CA ALA A 222 -1.28 4.70 35.65
C ALA A 222 -1.62 4.81 37.14
N GLU A 223 -2.90 4.98 37.45
CA GLU A 223 -3.41 5.07 38.83
C GLU A 223 -4.47 3.98 39.04
N ALA A 224 -4.27 3.18 40.10
CA ALA A 224 -5.26 2.22 40.55
C ALA A 224 -6.37 2.96 41.30
N GLY A 225 -7.61 2.49 41.15
CA GLY A 225 -8.78 3.12 41.79
C GLY A 225 -8.69 3.23 43.30
N ASP A 226 -9.47 4.17 43.84
CA ASP A 226 -9.50 4.54 45.25
C ASP A 226 -10.15 3.48 46.17
N GLU A 227 -10.86 2.50 45.59
CA GLU A 227 -11.51 1.45 46.36
C GLU A 227 -10.57 0.24 46.54
N GLU A 228 -10.57 -0.36 47.74
CA GLU A 228 -9.84 -1.61 48.03
C GLU A 228 -10.29 -2.78 47.13
N ASP A 229 -11.48 -2.66 46.52
CA ASP A 229 -12.05 -3.64 45.58
C ASP A 229 -11.53 -3.48 44.13
N SER A 230 -10.61 -2.54 43.86
CA SER A 230 -9.99 -2.32 42.54
C SER A 230 -9.00 -3.42 42.10
N VAL A 231 -9.05 -4.60 42.70
CA VAL A 231 -8.19 -5.75 42.38
C VAL A 231 -8.62 -6.36 41.04
N GLY A 232 -7.68 -6.48 40.10
CA GLY A 232 -7.98 -7.03 38.78
C GLY A 232 -6.93 -6.75 37.72
N ILE A 233 -7.26 -7.14 36.49
CA ILE A 233 -6.46 -6.86 35.29
C ILE A 233 -7.30 -5.97 34.37
N TYR A 234 -6.78 -4.79 34.06
CA TYR A 234 -7.42 -3.78 33.24
C TYR A 234 -6.63 -3.58 31.95
N PHE A 235 -7.36 -3.44 30.84
CA PHE A 235 -6.79 -3.30 29.51
C PHE A 235 -7.14 -1.94 28.92
N GLY A 236 -6.15 -1.32 28.31
CA GLY A 236 -6.27 0.01 27.73
C GLY A 236 -5.45 0.14 26.46
N ASN A 237 -5.53 1.32 25.84
CA ASN A 237 -4.73 1.68 24.69
C ASN A 237 -4.35 3.15 24.73
N ILE A 238 -3.11 3.46 24.40
CA ILE A 238 -2.63 4.81 24.09
C ILE A 238 -2.63 4.94 22.57
N THR A 239 -3.46 5.81 22.03
CA THR A 239 -3.53 6.05 20.58
C THR A 239 -2.80 7.35 20.23
N ILE A 240 -1.70 7.24 19.50
CA ILE A 240 -0.96 8.37 18.94
C ILE A 240 -1.52 8.62 17.54
N LYS A 241 -1.97 9.83 17.26
CA LYS A 241 -2.56 10.24 15.99
C LYS A 241 -1.73 11.34 15.35
N GLU A 242 -1.29 11.10 14.12
CA GLU A 242 -0.66 12.14 13.31
C GLU A 242 -1.72 13.07 12.71
N SER A 243 -1.52 14.38 12.83
CA SER A 243 -2.50 15.38 12.38
C SER A 243 -2.65 15.46 10.86
N SER A 244 -1.57 15.21 10.10
CA SER A 244 -1.52 15.37 8.64
C SER A 244 -1.95 14.14 7.84
N SER A 245 -1.50 12.95 8.25
CA SER A 245 -1.73 11.71 7.50
C SER A 245 -2.95 10.91 7.96
N GLY A 246 -3.44 11.17 9.19
CA GLY A 246 -4.44 10.33 9.83
C GLY A 246 -3.93 8.94 10.21
N ILE A 247 -2.61 8.71 10.17
CA ILE A 247 -1.99 7.49 10.68
C ILE A 247 -2.13 7.47 12.20
N ASN A 248 -2.73 6.39 12.69
CA ASN A 248 -2.90 6.14 14.12
C ASN A 248 -2.10 4.90 14.50
N MET A 249 -1.35 5.00 15.60
CA MET A 249 -0.69 3.86 16.22
C MET A 249 -1.29 3.68 17.61
N SER A 250 -1.62 2.45 17.94
CA SER A 250 -2.15 2.08 19.24
C SER A 250 -1.08 1.32 20.01
N VAL A 251 -0.80 1.74 21.24
CA VAL A 251 0.09 1.04 22.17
C VAL A 251 -0.79 0.45 23.27
N PRO A 252 -0.96 -0.89 23.31
CA PRO A 252 -1.76 -1.53 24.34
C PRO A 252 -1.13 -1.31 25.72
N VAL A 253 -2.00 -1.05 26.70
CA VAL A 253 -1.65 -0.88 28.11
C VAL A 253 -2.32 -1.96 28.93
N THR A 254 -1.61 -2.53 29.90
CA THR A 254 -2.16 -3.46 30.88
C THR A 254 -1.84 -2.95 32.28
N ILE A 255 -2.84 -2.88 33.14
CA ILE A 255 -2.68 -2.53 34.56
C ILE A 255 -3.15 -3.74 35.38
N GLU A 256 -2.25 -4.30 36.16
CA GLU A 256 -2.55 -5.35 37.15
C GLU A 256 -2.54 -4.72 38.55
N VAL A 257 -3.65 -4.86 39.27
CA VAL A 257 -3.83 -4.37 40.64
C VAL A 257 -3.99 -5.56 41.56
N GLY A 258 -3.12 -5.69 42.57
CA GLY A 258 -3.14 -6.80 43.53
C GLY A 258 -2.40 -6.54 44.84
#